data_AF-A0A661SUT5-F1
#
_entry.id   AF-A0A661SUT5-F1
#
_cell.length_a   1.000
_cell.length_b   1.000
_cell.length_c   1.000
_cell.angle_alpha   90.00
_cell.angle_beta   90.00
_cell.angle_gamma   90.00
#
_symmetry.space_group_name_H-M   'P 1'
#
loop_
_entity.id
_entity.type
_entity.pdbx_description
1 polymer ?
#
loop_
_entity_poly.entity_id
_entity_poly.type
_entity_poly.pdbx_seq_one_letter_code
_entity_poly.pdbx_strand_id
1 'polypeptide(L)'
;MNKSEIKYFEYDDVLHFVISNEREAGSLEISPNITAKINGDGELIGIEILNASTFVWDYIMEMAQAKIFGLANRQFKRYKYPAGLMKMSQTEFQL
;
A
#
# COMPACT_ATOMS: atom_id res chain seq x y z
N MET A 1 -17.73 9.37 -4.36
CA MET A 1 -16.86 8.44 -3.62
C MET A 1 -17.34 7.04 -3.90
N ASN A 2 -16.63 6.30 -4.76
CA ASN A 2 -16.89 4.86 -4.87
C ASN A 2 -16.40 4.20 -3.58
N LYS A 3 -17.18 3.23 -3.11
CA LYS A 3 -16.80 2.42 -1.95
C LYS A 3 -15.70 1.47 -2.41
N SER A 4 -14.56 1.48 -1.71
CA SER A 4 -13.52 0.48 -1.96
C SER A 4 -14.04 -0.91 -1.61
N GLU A 5 -13.71 -1.89 -2.44
CA GLU A 5 -14.20 -3.26 -2.34
C GLU A 5 -13.02 -4.24 -2.35
N ILE A 6 -13.13 -5.32 -1.59
CA ILE A 6 -12.20 -6.44 -1.66
C ILE A 6 -12.96 -7.64 -2.23
N LYS A 7 -12.42 -8.24 -3.28
CA LYS A 7 -12.91 -9.50 -3.86
C LYS A 7 -11.82 -10.54 -3.80
N TYR A 8 -12.15 -11.72 -3.28
CA TYR A 8 -11.25 -12.86 -3.27
C TYR A 8 -11.78 -13.92 -4.22
N PHE A 9 -10.93 -14.36 -5.14
CA PHE A 9 -11.20 -15.39 -6.13
C PHE A 9 -10.52 -16.68 -5.66
N GLU A 10 -11.27 -17.51 -4.94
CA GLU A 10 -10.75 -18.69 -4.23
C GLU A 10 -10.05 -19.70 -5.14
N TYR A 11 -10.61 -19.95 -6.33
CA TYR A 11 -10.06 -20.94 -7.25
C TYR A 11 -8.66 -20.56 -7.77
N ASP A 12 -8.44 -19.27 -8.03
CA ASP A 12 -7.19 -18.75 -8.57
C ASP A 12 -6.21 -18.29 -7.46
N ASP A 13 -6.67 -18.29 -6.20
CA ASP A 13 -5.99 -17.70 -5.04
C ASP A 13 -5.53 -16.25 -5.29
N VAL A 14 -6.46 -15.42 -5.76
CA VAL A 14 -6.22 -14.01 -6.09
C VAL A 14 -7.13 -13.09 -5.29
N LEU A 15 -6.56 -12.02 -4.73
CA LEU A 15 -7.31 -10.95 -4.06
C LEU A 15 -7.23 -9.66 -4.88
N HIS A 16 -8.38 -9.11 -5.22
CA HIS A 16 -8.52 -7.78 -5.82
C HIS A 16 -9.03 -6.79 -4.80
N PHE A 17 -8.25 -5.75 -4.57
CA PHE A 17 -8.69 -4.55 -3.88
C PHE A 17 -9.03 -3.48 -4.91
N VAL A 18 -10.31 -3.15 -5.03
CA VAL A 18 -10.83 -2.17 -5.99
C VAL A 18 -10.97 -0.83 -5.27
N ILE A 19 -10.30 0.21 -5.81
CA ILE A 19 -10.31 1.57 -5.28
C ILE A 19 -11.28 2.45 -6.09
N SER A 20 -11.29 2.29 -7.42
CA SER A 20 -12.22 2.97 -8.34
C SER A 20 -12.83 1.97 -9.32
N ASN A 21 -14.03 2.29 -9.82
CA ASN A 21 -14.74 1.51 -10.85
C ASN A 21 -14.38 1.98 -12.27
N GLU A 22 -13.37 2.84 -12.40
CA GLU A 22 -12.87 3.28 -13.69
C GLU A 22 -12.25 2.11 -14.47
N ARG A 23 -12.13 2.31 -15.78
CA ARG A 23 -11.60 1.30 -16.67
C ARG A 23 -10.08 1.16 -16.47
N GLU A 24 -9.64 -0.06 -16.24
CA GLU A 24 -8.23 -0.42 -16.26
C GLU A 24 -7.64 -0.18 -17.66
N ALA A 25 -6.55 0.56 -17.71
CA ALA A 25 -5.78 0.81 -18.93
C ALA A 25 -4.40 0.13 -18.88
N GLY A 26 -3.91 -0.23 -17.70
CA GLY A 26 -2.65 -0.94 -17.53
C GLY A 26 -2.43 -1.41 -16.10
N SER A 27 -1.32 -2.11 -15.90
CA SER A 27 -0.91 -2.63 -14.61
C SER A 27 0.62 -2.59 -14.45
N LEU A 28 1.07 -2.50 -13.21
CA LEU A 28 2.48 -2.45 -12.84
C LEU A 28 2.72 -3.34 -11.62
N GLU A 29 3.63 -4.30 -11.74
CA GLU A 29 4.09 -5.09 -10.59
C GLU A 29 4.92 -4.20 -9.67
N ILE A 30 4.45 -4.00 -8.43
CA ILE A 30 5.09 -3.12 -7.44
C ILE A 30 5.91 -3.91 -6.41
N SER A 31 5.66 -5.21 -6.32
CA SER A 31 6.35 -6.19 -5.48
C SER A 31 6.06 -7.57 -6.06
N PRO A 32 6.89 -8.59 -5.83
CA PRO A 32 6.59 -9.93 -6.29
C PRO A 32 5.17 -10.35 -5.91
N ASN A 33 4.38 -10.76 -6.91
CA ASN A 33 2.97 -11.18 -6.78
C ASN A 33 1.97 -10.07 -6.39
N ILE A 34 2.38 -8.80 -6.38
CA ILE A 34 1.50 -7.66 -6.08
C ILE A 34 1.56 -6.64 -7.21
N THR A 35 0.39 -6.38 -7.79
CA THR A 35 0.25 -5.54 -8.98
C THR A 35 -0.67 -4.36 -8.70
N ALA A 36 -0.20 -3.16 -9.00
CA ALA A 36 -1.03 -1.96 -9.07
C ALA A 36 -1.78 -1.92 -10.41
N LYS A 37 -3.08 -1.66 -10.38
CA LYS A 37 -3.93 -1.45 -11.56
C LYS A 37 -4.16 0.04 -11.75
N ILE A 38 -3.96 0.55 -12.96
CA ILE A 38 -4.03 1.97 -13.28
C ILE A 38 -5.04 2.28 -14.39
N ASN A 39 -5.64 3.46 -14.34
CA ASN A 39 -6.50 4.00 -15.41
C ASN A 39 -5.66 4.64 -16.54
N GLY A 40 -6.34 5.20 -17.54
CA GLY A 40 -5.71 5.85 -18.69
C GLY A 40 -4.90 7.12 -18.35
N ASP A 41 -5.16 7.72 -17.18
CA ASP A 41 -4.46 8.90 -16.68
C ASP A 41 -3.28 8.53 -15.76
N GLY A 42 -3.04 7.23 -15.55
CA GLY A 42 -1.97 6.71 -14.68
C GLY A 42 -2.32 6.70 -13.19
N GLU A 43 -3.59 6.92 -12.84
CA GLU A 43 -4.05 6.91 -11.45
C GLU A 43 -4.34 5.48 -10.98
N LEU A 44 -4.04 5.21 -9.70
CA LEU A 44 -4.27 3.91 -9.08
C LEU A 44 -5.77 3.65 -8.89
N ILE A 45 -6.27 2.57 -9.51
CA ILE A 45 -7.68 2.16 -9.41
C ILE A 45 -7.87 0.83 -8.68
N GLY A 46 -6.79 0.08 -8.43
CA GLY A 46 -6.86 -1.15 -7.65
C GLY A 46 -5.51 -1.80 -7.40
N ILE A 47 -5.52 -2.84 -6.57
CA ILE A 47 -4.38 -3.71 -6.29
C ILE A 47 -4.83 -5.15 -6.50
N GLU A 48 -3.96 -5.95 -7.09
CA GLU A 48 -4.11 -7.40 -7.21
C GLU A 48 -2.97 -8.09 -6.48
N ILE A 49 -3.31 -9.11 -5.69
CA ILE A 49 -2.37 -9.95 -4.95
C ILE A 49 -2.59 -11.39 -5.40
N LEU A 50 -1.57 -12.02 -5.97
CA LEU A 50 -1.55 -13.45 -6.29
C LEU A 50 -1.06 -14.25 -5.09
N ASN A 51 -1.40 -15.54 -5.01
CA ASN A 51 -1.14 -16.38 -3.84
C ASN A 51 -1.66 -15.73 -2.54
N ALA A 52 -2.83 -15.11 -2.62
CA ALA A 52 -3.34 -14.19 -1.61
C ALA A 52 -3.53 -14.87 -0.25
N SER A 53 -3.90 -16.15 -0.24
CA SER A 53 -4.04 -16.97 0.97
C SER A 53 -2.73 -17.00 1.76
N THR A 54 -1.62 -17.27 1.09
CA THR A 54 -0.28 -17.33 1.69
C THR A 54 0.16 -15.94 2.15
N PHE A 55 -0.04 -14.92 1.31
CA PHE A 55 0.28 -13.54 1.66
C PHE A 55 -0.43 -13.09 2.96
N VAL A 56 -1.74 -13.32 3.05
CA VAL A 56 -2.54 -12.95 4.23
C VAL A 56 -2.11 -13.76 5.45
N TRP A 57 -1.89 -15.06 5.28
CA TRP A 57 -1.42 -15.92 6.36
C TRP A 57 -0.08 -15.43 6.94
N ASP A 58 0.92 -15.21 6.08
CA ASP A 58 2.25 -14.76 6.49
C ASP A 58 2.18 -13.42 7.20
N TYR A 59 1.42 -12.47 6.65
CA TYR A 59 1.24 -11.15 7.26
C TYR A 59 0.59 -11.23 8.64
N ILE A 60 -0.48 -12.03 8.79
CA ILE A 60 -1.16 -12.22 10.08
C ILE A 60 -0.21 -12.88 11.09
N MET A 61 0.52 -13.91 10.68
CA MET A 61 1.45 -14.62 11.55
C MET A 61 2.61 -13.71 12.01
N GLU A 62 3.21 -12.95 11.09
CA GLU A 62 4.27 -11.99 11.41
C GLU A 62 3.77 -10.93 12.40
N MET A 63 2.60 -10.33 12.13
CA MET A 63 1.99 -9.35 13.03
C MET A 63 1.68 -9.93 14.41
N ALA A 64 1.12 -11.14 14.47
CA ALA A 64 0.77 -11.80 15.72
C ALA A 64 2.02 -12.07 16.56
N GLN A 65 3.07 -12.63 15.95
CA GLN A 65 4.35 -12.86 16.60
C GLN A 65 4.97 -11.54 17.09
N ALA A 66 5.00 -10.51 16.24
CA ALA A 66 5.52 -9.19 16.62
C ALA A 66 4.76 -8.59 17.82
N LYS A 67 3.45 -8.79 17.93
CA LYS A 67 2.65 -8.37 19.08
C LYS A 67 2.97 -9.17 20.34
N ILE A 68 3.03 -10.51 20.24
CA ILE A 68 3.35 -11.40 21.37
C ILE A 68 4.74 -11.08 21.95
N PHE A 69 5.74 -10.86 21.09
CA PHE A 69 7.09 -10.49 21.50
C PHE A 69 7.27 -9.01 21.86
N GLY A 70 6.19 -8.21 21.87
CA GLY A 70 6.24 -6.78 22.18
C GLY A 70 7.06 -5.94 21.18
N LEU A 71 7.36 -6.48 20.00
CA LEU A 71 8.10 -5.82 18.93
C LEU A 71 7.24 -4.79 18.19
N ALA A 72 5.92 -5.01 18.12
CA ALA A 72 4.96 -4.12 17.48
C ALA A 72 4.92 -2.70 18.11
N ASN A 73 5.33 -2.56 19.37
CA ASN A 73 5.32 -1.27 20.08
C ASN A 73 6.59 -0.42 19.84
N ARG A 74 7.62 -0.93 19.14
CA ARG A 74 8.88 -0.21 18.96
C ARG A 74 8.89 0.78 17.78
N GLN A 75 7.88 0.80 16.92
CA GLN A 75 7.93 1.59 15.67
C GLN A 75 7.20 2.95 15.69
N PHE A 76 6.52 3.34 16.78
CA PHE A 76 5.80 4.62 16.85
C PHE A 76 6.44 5.69 17.77
N LYS A 77 7.76 5.66 17.99
CA LYS A 77 8.47 6.91 18.30
C LYS A 77 8.69 7.67 17.00
N ARG A 78 7.64 8.36 16.53
CA ARG A 78 7.76 9.49 15.61
C ARG A 78 8.86 10.39 16.16
N TYR A 79 9.93 10.62 15.39
CA TYR A 79 10.77 11.78 15.60
C TYR A 79 9.82 13.00 15.57
N LYS A 80 9.56 13.60 16.72
CA LYS A 80 9.03 14.96 16.79
C LYS A 80 10.15 15.83 16.25
N TYR A 81 10.05 16.30 15.00
CA TYR A 81 10.76 17.52 14.65
C TYR A 81 10.29 18.59 15.64
N PRO A 82 11.19 19.25 16.39
CA PRO A 82 10.78 20.35 17.24
C PRO A 82 10.15 21.43 16.35
N ALA A 83 8.94 21.84 16.70
CA ALA A 83 8.26 22.96 16.07
C ALA A 83 9.08 24.23 16.34
N GLY A 84 9.99 24.57 15.42
CA GLY A 84 10.77 25.80 15.49
C GLY A 84 12.19 25.68 14.94
N LEU A 85 12.34 25.32 13.67
CA LEU A 85 13.53 25.53 12.82
C LEU A 85 13.14 24.92 11.47
N MET A 86 12.83 25.66 10.40
CA MET A 86 13.73 26.55 9.70
C MET A 86 12.89 27.44 8.76
N LYS A 87 12.99 28.77 8.89
CA LYS A 87 12.78 29.65 7.73
C LYS A 87 14.05 29.54 6.90
N MET A 88 13.99 29.03 5.68
CA MET A 88 14.95 29.38 4.64
C MET A 88 14.18 29.82 3.40
N SER A 89 14.66 30.95 2.90
CA SER A 89 14.09 31.84 1.91
C SER A 89 13.96 31.20 0.53
N GLN A 90 12.91 31.61 -0.19
CA GLN A 90 12.87 31.59 -1.65
C GLN A 90 14.14 32.22 -2.20
N THR A 91 15.02 31.47 -2.88
CA THR A 91 15.76 31.87 -4.10
C THR A 91 16.47 30.60 -4.63
N GLU A 92 16.55 30.48 -5.96
CA GLU A 92 17.47 29.60 -6.72
C GLU A 92 17.03 28.14 -6.97
N PHE A 93 16.16 27.97 -7.98
CA PHE A 93 16.33 26.91 -8.98
C PHE A 93 16.24 27.55 -10.37
N GLN A 94 17.38 28.03 -10.86
CA GLN A 94 17.69 28.13 -12.28
C GLN A 94 19.03 27.42 -12.46
N LEU A 95 18.99 26.27 -13.14
CA LEU A 95 19.87 25.82 -14.24
C LEU A 95 19.39 24.45 -14.70
#